data_AF-A0A1V9G552-F1
#
_entry.id   AF-A0A1V9G552-F1
#
_cell.length_a   1.000
_cell.length_b   1.000
_cell.length_c   1.000
_cell.angle_alpha   90.00
_cell.angle_beta   90.00
_cell.angle_gamma   90.00
#
_symmetry.space_group_name_H-M   'P 1'
#
loop_
_entity.id
_entity.type
_entity.pdbx_description
1 polymer ?
#
loop_
_entity_poly.entity_id
_entity_poly.type
_entity_poly.pdbx_seq_one_letter_code
_entity_poly.pdbx_strand_id
1 'polypeptide(L)'
;MKRIIQILFLLLLTVSFQQCSYSQSNTTKKENMDTSKKNPVYSRTDSSKVNITDEEWRKILPADVYSIAREKGTERPWTSKFEDSKEVGTYYCAACGNPLFKSDTKFESGCGWPSFYQPISKSSIIYLPDNSHGMQRTEVECGRCKAHLGHVFEDGPPPTGLRYCINGVVLDFEKAKAAEKKYNEGSEQSKEAKKGE
;
A
#
# COMPACT_ATOMS: atom_id res chain seq x y z
N MET A 1 -39.26 8.33 -47.43
CA MET A 1 -39.03 7.08 -46.66
C MET A 1 -37.55 6.85 -46.31
N LYS A 2 -36.61 6.82 -47.26
CA LYS A 2 -35.17 6.60 -46.96
C LYS A 2 -34.52 7.65 -46.03
N ARG A 3 -34.87 8.94 -46.14
CA ARG A 3 -34.37 10.01 -45.26
C ARG A 3 -34.93 9.95 -43.83
N ILE A 4 -36.18 9.47 -43.66
CA ILE A 4 -36.81 9.31 -42.34
C ILE A 4 -36.19 8.12 -41.60
N ILE A 5 -35.88 7.04 -42.33
CA ILE A 5 -35.17 5.87 -41.80
C ILE A 5 -33.74 6.24 -41.39
N GLN A 6 -33.03 7.06 -42.18
CA GLN A 6 -31.68 7.54 -41.82
C GLN A 6 -31.69 8.46 -40.57
N ILE A 7 -32.71 9.31 -40.40
CA ILE A 7 -32.84 10.17 -39.21
C ILE A 7 -33.18 9.35 -37.96
N LEU A 8 -34.03 8.33 -38.09
CA LEU A 8 -34.33 7.39 -37.00
C LEU A 8 -33.11 6.55 -36.61
N PHE A 9 -32.26 6.16 -37.56
CA PHE A 9 -31.02 5.44 -37.28
C PHE A 9 -29.95 6.32 -36.60
N LEU A 10 -29.86 7.62 -36.95
CA LEU A 10 -28.98 8.57 -36.28
C LEU A 10 -29.45 8.91 -34.84
N LEU A 11 -30.76 8.98 -34.62
CA LEU A 11 -31.34 9.19 -33.28
C LEU A 11 -31.16 7.97 -32.37
N LEU A 12 -31.20 6.74 -32.91
CA LEU A 12 -30.90 5.53 -32.12
C LEU A 12 -29.41 5.42 -31.74
N LEU A 13 -28.50 5.90 -32.59
CA LEU A 13 -27.05 5.83 -32.34
C LEU A 13 -26.56 6.81 -31.25
N THR A 14 -27.30 7.89 -31.02
CA THR A 14 -26.94 8.93 -30.02
C THR A 14 -27.39 8.59 -28.60
N VAL A 15 -28.39 7.70 -28.44
CA VAL A 15 -28.88 7.24 -27.13
C VAL A 15 -27.95 6.19 -26.50
N SER A 16 -27.12 5.51 -27.31
CA SER A 16 -26.14 4.51 -26.83
C SER A 16 -24.86 5.09 -26.22
N PHE A 17 -24.64 6.41 -26.33
CA PHE A 17 -23.46 7.08 -25.76
C PHE A 17 -23.74 7.86 -24.47
N GLN A 18 -24.95 7.79 -23.91
CA GLN A 18 -25.33 8.55 -22.70
C GLN A 18 -25.39 7.70 -21.41
N GLN A 19 -24.86 6.47 -21.41
CA GLN A 19 -24.70 5.70 -20.17
C GLN A 19 -23.24 5.34 -19.89
N CYS A 20 -22.43 6.37 -19.67
CA CYS A 20 -21.23 6.31 -18.83
C CYS A 20 -21.01 7.69 -18.18
N SER A 21 -22.00 8.15 -17.42
CA SER A 21 -21.86 9.28 -16.51
C SER A 21 -22.82 9.08 -15.35
N TYR A 22 -22.62 7.99 -14.61
CA TYR A 22 -23.15 7.85 -13.27
C TYR A 22 -22.03 7.42 -12.34
N SER A 23 -22.02 8.04 -11.16
CA SER A 23 -21.09 7.86 -10.05
C SER A 23 -19.78 8.65 -10.11
N GLN A 24 -19.90 9.98 -10.05
CA GLN A 24 -18.97 10.76 -9.22
C GLN A 24 -19.79 11.73 -8.36
N SER A 25 -20.37 11.20 -7.28
CA SER A 25 -20.65 12.06 -6.12
C SER A 25 -19.30 12.42 -5.51
N ASN A 26 -18.86 13.65 -5.76
CA ASN A 26 -17.80 14.30 -5.01
C ASN A 26 -18.15 14.24 -3.52
N THR A 27 -17.59 13.24 -2.83
CA THR A 27 -17.47 13.27 -1.38
C THR A 27 -16.00 13.28 -1.10
N THR A 28 -15.47 14.49 -0.91
CA THR A 28 -14.26 14.77 -0.15
C THR A 28 -14.50 14.26 1.28
N LYS A 29 -14.57 12.94 1.46
CA LYS A 29 -14.58 12.34 2.78
C LYS A 29 -13.13 12.19 3.16
N LYS A 30 -12.63 13.24 3.80
CA LYS A 30 -11.45 13.23 4.64
C LYS A 30 -11.73 12.23 5.78
N GLU A 31 -11.69 10.94 5.49
CA GLU A 31 -11.60 9.94 6.54
C GLU A 31 -10.16 10.00 7.04
N ASN A 32 -9.96 10.84 8.07
CA ASN A 32 -8.99 10.51 9.08
C ASN A 32 -9.18 9.02 9.38
N MET A 33 -8.12 8.22 9.20
CA MET A 33 -8.08 6.82 9.61
C MET A 33 -8.78 6.71 10.96
N ASP A 34 -9.97 6.12 10.99
CA ASP A 34 -10.70 5.92 12.22
C ASP A 34 -9.87 4.94 13.06
N THR A 35 -9.12 5.51 13.99
CA THR A 35 -8.28 4.79 14.95
C THR A 35 -9.11 3.95 15.94
N SER A 36 -10.45 3.89 15.81
CA SER A 36 -11.33 3.16 16.72
C SER A 36 -11.34 1.64 16.52
N LYS A 37 -10.97 1.12 15.34
CA LYS A 37 -10.73 -0.32 15.17
C LYS A 37 -9.27 -0.64 15.44
N LYS A 38 -8.95 -0.98 16.69
CA LYS A 38 -7.63 -1.55 17.02
C LYS A 38 -7.39 -2.80 16.18
N ASN A 39 -6.54 -2.70 15.17
CA ASN A 39 -5.98 -3.85 14.47
C ASN A 39 -5.09 -4.62 15.46
N PRO A 40 -5.50 -5.80 15.95
CA PRO A 40 -4.82 -6.48 17.06
C PRO A 40 -3.46 -7.07 16.65
N VAL A 41 -3.20 -7.23 15.35
CA VAL A 41 -1.95 -7.80 14.83
C VAL A 41 -0.95 -6.72 14.41
N TYR A 42 -1.36 -5.44 14.42
CA TYR A 42 -0.47 -4.33 14.09
C TYR A 42 0.57 -4.15 15.20
N SER A 43 1.83 -4.37 14.88
CA SER A 43 2.96 -4.16 15.77
C SER A 43 4.24 -3.92 14.98
N ARG A 44 5.03 -2.95 15.45
CA ARG A 44 6.32 -2.57 14.84
C ARG A 44 7.53 -3.28 15.45
N THR A 45 7.30 -4.01 16.55
CA THR A 45 8.36 -4.69 17.30
C THR A 45 8.16 -6.20 17.35
N ASP A 46 6.95 -6.68 17.11
CA ASP A 46 6.66 -8.11 17.05
C ASP A 46 7.05 -8.70 15.68
N SER A 47 7.89 -9.71 15.69
CA SER A 47 8.34 -10.45 14.50
C SER A 47 7.62 -11.80 14.32
N SER A 48 6.66 -12.14 15.19
CA SER A 48 5.90 -13.38 15.08
C SER A 48 5.03 -13.39 13.82
N LYS A 49 4.82 -14.59 13.25
CA LYS A 49 3.99 -14.76 12.05
C LYS A 49 2.53 -14.40 12.36
N VAL A 50 1.90 -13.65 11.47
CA VAL A 50 0.47 -13.34 11.57
C VAL A 50 -0.33 -14.41 10.83
N ASN A 51 -1.24 -15.08 11.54
CA ASN A 51 -2.11 -16.12 10.99
C ASN A 51 -3.57 -15.82 11.36
N ILE A 52 -4.22 -15.00 10.53
CA ILE A 52 -5.65 -14.66 10.64
C ILE A 52 -6.28 -14.80 9.25
N THR A 53 -7.59 -15.04 9.20
CA THR A 53 -8.31 -15.29 7.93
C THR A 53 -8.53 -14.01 7.14
N ASP A 54 -8.84 -14.14 5.84
CA ASP A 54 -9.16 -12.99 5.00
C ASP A 54 -10.44 -12.27 5.48
N GLU A 55 -11.42 -12.98 6.04
CA GLU A 55 -12.60 -12.37 6.65
C GLU A 55 -12.25 -11.54 7.89
N GLU A 56 -11.27 -11.98 8.68
CA GLU A 56 -10.76 -11.22 9.82
C GLU A 56 -10.00 -9.98 9.35
N TRP A 57 -9.14 -10.12 8.33
CA TRP A 57 -8.48 -8.99 7.68
C TRP A 57 -9.48 -7.96 7.16
N ARG A 58 -10.56 -8.39 6.49
CA ARG A 58 -11.59 -7.51 5.93
C ARG A 58 -12.32 -6.70 7.01
N LYS A 59 -12.39 -7.20 8.25
CA LYS A 59 -13.03 -6.49 9.37
C LYS A 59 -12.13 -5.41 9.98
N ILE A 60 -10.82 -5.63 9.99
CA ILE A 60 -9.84 -4.79 10.70
C ILE A 60 -9.06 -3.83 9.79
N LEU A 61 -8.93 -4.13 8.50
CA LEU A 61 -8.26 -3.24 7.55
C LEU A 61 -9.23 -2.23 6.95
N PRO A 62 -8.77 -1.00 6.66
CA PRO A 62 -9.43 -0.13 5.71
C PRO A 62 -9.65 -0.84 4.36
N ALA A 63 -10.74 -0.51 3.67
CA ALA A 63 -11.16 -1.24 2.46
C ALA A 63 -10.14 -1.17 1.32
N ASP A 64 -9.49 -0.02 1.15
CA ASP A 64 -8.42 0.21 0.17
C ASP A 64 -7.16 -0.61 0.49
N VAL A 65 -6.74 -0.61 1.77
CA VAL A 65 -5.64 -1.46 2.25
C VAL A 65 -5.96 -2.92 2.03
N TYR A 66 -7.17 -3.37 2.35
CA TYR A 66 -7.59 -4.76 2.16
C TYR A 66 -7.54 -5.19 0.70
N SER A 67 -8.10 -4.37 -0.20
CA SER A 67 -8.17 -4.69 -1.64
C SER A 67 -6.77 -4.87 -2.25
N ILE A 68 -5.80 -4.07 -1.83
CA ILE A 68 -4.42 -4.23 -2.31
C ILE A 68 -3.70 -5.35 -1.55
N ALA A 69 -3.69 -5.31 -0.22
CA ALA A 69 -2.90 -6.22 0.61
C ALA A 69 -3.37 -7.69 0.55
N ARG A 70 -4.68 -7.93 0.36
CA ARG A 70 -5.26 -9.29 0.42
C ARG A 70 -5.80 -9.74 -0.93
N GLU A 71 -6.39 -8.84 -1.71
CA GLU A 71 -6.94 -9.18 -3.04
C GLU A 71 -5.93 -8.91 -4.19
N LYS A 72 -4.67 -8.59 -3.85
CA LYS A 72 -3.57 -8.35 -4.80
C LYS A 72 -3.88 -7.26 -5.83
N GLY A 73 -4.67 -6.27 -5.43
CA GLY A 73 -4.96 -5.08 -6.23
C GLY A 73 -3.72 -4.22 -6.47
N THR A 74 -3.85 -3.21 -7.32
CA THR A 74 -2.82 -2.20 -7.56
C THR A 74 -3.47 -0.82 -7.58
N GLU A 75 -2.93 0.11 -6.79
CA GLU A 75 -3.39 1.50 -6.80
C GLU A 75 -3.06 2.17 -8.14
N ARG A 76 -3.79 3.23 -8.48
CA ARG A 76 -3.48 3.98 -9.71
C ARG A 76 -2.13 4.71 -9.56
N PRO A 77 -1.34 4.80 -10.65
CA PRO A 77 -0.10 5.56 -10.61
C PRO A 77 -0.36 7.01 -10.22
N TRP A 78 0.59 7.62 -9.51
CA TRP A 78 0.59 9.03 -9.05
C TRP A 78 -0.49 9.39 -8.03
N THR A 79 -1.15 8.40 -7.41
CA THR A 79 -2.18 8.67 -6.39
C THR A 79 -1.66 8.59 -4.96
N SER A 80 -0.54 7.92 -4.73
CA SER A 80 0.04 7.77 -3.39
C SER A 80 0.67 9.07 -2.91
N LYS A 81 0.34 9.47 -1.67
CA LYS A 81 1.02 10.57 -0.96
C LYS A 81 2.53 10.32 -0.74
N PHE A 82 2.97 9.07 -0.84
CA PHE A 82 4.36 8.70 -0.64
C PHE A 82 5.18 8.78 -1.91
N GLU A 83 4.56 8.96 -3.08
CA GLU A 83 5.28 8.97 -4.35
C GLU A 83 6.35 10.07 -4.38
N ASP A 84 5.95 11.31 -4.12
CA ASP A 84 6.85 12.46 -4.10
C ASP A 84 7.42 12.77 -2.71
N SER A 85 7.16 11.91 -1.72
CA SER A 85 7.61 12.16 -0.35
C SER A 85 9.13 12.03 -0.24
N LYS A 86 9.74 13.03 0.42
CA LYS A 86 11.17 13.11 0.78
C LYS A 86 11.39 13.11 2.29
N GLU A 87 10.36 12.73 3.05
CA GLU A 87 10.43 12.70 4.50
C GLU A 87 11.39 11.60 4.98
N VAL A 88 12.20 11.91 5.99
CA VAL A 88 13.16 10.95 6.56
C VAL A 88 12.47 10.09 7.62
N GLY A 89 12.50 8.77 7.45
CA GLY A 89 11.80 7.84 8.32
C GLY A 89 11.79 6.40 7.84
N THR A 90 10.90 5.60 8.42
CA THR A 90 10.71 4.18 8.11
C THR A 90 9.31 3.94 7.57
N TYR A 91 9.23 3.14 6.52
CA TYR A 91 7.99 2.63 5.95
C TYR A 91 7.68 1.26 6.53
N TYR A 92 6.45 1.09 6.99
CA TYR A 92 5.93 -0.11 7.60
C TYR A 92 4.79 -0.67 6.75
N CYS A 93 4.55 -1.97 6.87
CA CYS A 93 3.37 -2.60 6.30
C CYS A 93 2.11 -2.04 6.97
N ALA A 94 1.22 -1.38 6.22
CA ALA A 94 -0.01 -0.82 6.78
C ALA A 94 -0.93 -1.91 7.40
N ALA A 95 -0.82 -3.16 6.94
CA ALA A 95 -1.63 -4.26 7.44
C ALA A 95 -1.18 -4.79 8.82
N CYS A 96 0.12 -4.87 9.10
CA CYS A 96 0.62 -5.52 10.32
C CYS A 96 1.70 -4.73 11.07
N GLY A 97 2.17 -3.59 10.56
CA GLY A 97 3.23 -2.80 11.21
C GLY A 97 4.65 -3.33 11.03
N ASN A 98 4.88 -4.41 10.27
CA ASN A 98 6.23 -4.91 10.01
C ASN A 98 7.07 -3.84 9.28
N PRO A 99 8.31 -3.53 9.71
CA PRO A 99 9.18 -2.61 8.99
C PRO A 99 9.55 -3.18 7.61
N LEU A 100 9.47 -2.35 6.57
CA LEU A 100 9.68 -2.77 5.17
C LEU A 100 10.87 -2.04 4.52
N PHE A 101 10.87 -0.71 4.57
CA PHE A 101 11.85 0.12 3.86
C PHE A 101 12.26 1.33 4.69
N LYS A 102 13.44 1.87 4.42
CA LYS A 102 13.88 3.16 4.94
C LYS A 102 13.78 4.23 3.85
N SER A 103 13.59 5.48 4.25
CA SER A 103 13.51 6.60 3.31
C SER A 103 14.80 6.84 2.51
N ASP A 104 15.97 6.46 3.03
CA ASP A 104 17.25 6.56 2.33
C ASP A 104 17.42 5.55 1.19
N THR A 105 16.54 4.55 1.13
CA THR A 105 16.47 3.59 0.02
C THR A 105 15.45 3.98 -1.03
N LYS A 106 14.63 5.01 -0.77
CA LYS A 106 13.63 5.53 -1.68
C LYS A 106 14.27 6.39 -2.77
N PHE A 107 13.77 6.29 -3.99
CA PHE A 107 14.20 7.12 -5.11
C PHE A 107 13.04 7.44 -6.06
N GLU A 108 13.21 8.48 -6.88
CA GLU A 108 12.26 8.88 -7.92
C GLU A 108 12.49 8.02 -9.16
N SER A 109 11.61 7.06 -9.43
CA SER A 109 11.71 6.17 -10.59
C SER A 109 10.97 6.67 -11.83
N GLY A 110 10.03 7.61 -11.65
CA GLY A 110 9.15 8.06 -12.72
C GLY A 110 8.01 7.08 -13.04
N CYS A 111 7.82 6.01 -12.25
CA CYS A 111 6.79 4.99 -12.56
C CYS A 111 5.41 5.27 -11.95
N GLY A 112 5.32 6.16 -10.96
CA GLY A 112 4.06 6.55 -10.32
C GLY A 112 3.72 5.77 -9.05
N TRP A 113 4.66 4.98 -8.53
CA TRP A 113 4.52 4.26 -7.26
C TRP A 113 5.80 4.32 -6.44
N PRO A 114 5.70 4.44 -5.10
CA PRO A 114 6.85 4.55 -4.21
C PRO A 114 7.89 3.49 -4.54
N SER A 115 9.08 3.95 -4.92
CA SER A 115 10.15 3.10 -5.41
C SER A 115 11.33 3.08 -4.44
N PHE A 116 11.78 1.88 -4.09
CA PHE A 116 12.93 1.67 -3.20
C PHE A 116 13.96 0.77 -3.88
N TYR A 117 15.24 0.90 -3.56
CA TYR A 117 16.28 0.02 -4.13
C TYR A 117 16.66 -1.16 -3.23
N GLN A 118 16.25 -1.16 -1.96
CA GLN A 118 16.46 -2.29 -1.04
C GLN A 118 15.47 -2.26 0.14
N PRO A 119 15.07 -3.44 0.66
CA PRO A 119 14.32 -3.55 1.91
C PRO A 119 15.21 -3.28 3.13
N ILE A 120 14.59 -2.99 4.27
CA ILE A 120 15.29 -2.74 5.54
C ILE A 120 15.97 -4.00 6.10
N SER A 121 15.45 -5.19 5.78
CA SER A 121 16.06 -6.47 6.13
C SER A 121 15.68 -7.58 5.14
N LYS A 122 16.47 -8.66 5.11
CA LYS A 122 16.17 -9.85 4.28
C LYS A 122 14.84 -10.52 4.61
N SER A 123 14.37 -10.40 5.85
CA SER A 123 13.11 -11.00 6.31
C SER A 123 11.90 -10.09 6.14
N SER A 124 12.10 -8.86 5.67
CA SER A 124 11.01 -7.88 5.53
C SER A 124 10.06 -8.21 4.37
N ILE A 125 10.57 -8.92 3.36
CA ILE A 125 9.86 -9.21 2.10
C ILE A 125 9.99 -10.70 1.74
N ILE A 126 8.90 -11.25 1.20
CA ILE A 126 8.86 -12.54 0.50
C ILE A 126 8.74 -12.25 -1.01
N TYR A 127 9.44 -13.05 -1.82
CA TYR A 127 9.40 -12.97 -3.28
C TYR A 127 8.61 -14.16 -3.83
N LEU A 128 7.66 -13.90 -4.72
CA LEU A 128 6.86 -14.92 -5.38
C LEU A 128 6.83 -14.70 -6.90
N PRO A 129 6.82 -15.77 -7.71
CA PRO A 129 6.58 -15.63 -9.14
C PRO A 129 5.15 -15.14 -9.39
N ASP A 130 4.99 -14.16 -10.27
CA ASP A 130 3.70 -13.64 -10.73
C ASP A 130 3.61 -13.71 -12.25
N ASN A 131 2.71 -14.58 -12.74
CA ASN A 131 2.44 -14.81 -14.17
C ASN A 131 1.14 -14.15 -14.64
N SER A 132 0.58 -13.22 -13.87
CA SER A 132 -0.64 -12.50 -14.22
C SER A 132 -0.46 -11.63 -15.47
N HIS A 133 -1.57 -11.36 -16.16
CA HIS A 133 -1.61 -10.49 -17.35
C HIS A 133 -0.67 -10.90 -18.50
N GLY A 134 -0.22 -12.16 -18.54
CA GLY A 134 0.70 -12.66 -19.57
C GLY A 134 2.15 -12.16 -19.42
N MET A 135 2.51 -11.60 -18.27
CA MET A 135 3.87 -11.15 -17.95
C MET A 135 4.55 -12.14 -16.99
N GLN A 136 5.88 -12.13 -16.93
CA GLN A 136 6.65 -12.80 -15.88
C GLN A 136 7.24 -11.73 -14.96
N ARG A 137 6.72 -11.65 -13.73
CA ARG A 137 7.15 -10.67 -12.73
C ARG A 137 7.49 -11.36 -11.42
N THR A 138 8.13 -10.62 -10.52
CA THR A 138 8.32 -11.05 -9.13
C THR A 138 7.48 -10.18 -8.22
N GLU A 139 6.44 -10.78 -7.65
CA GLU A 139 5.63 -10.18 -6.60
C GLU A 139 6.46 -10.06 -5.32
N VAL A 140 6.27 -8.95 -4.61
CA VAL A 140 6.79 -8.74 -3.26
C VAL A 140 5.64 -8.70 -2.26
N GLU A 141 5.71 -9.57 -1.26
CA GLU A 141 4.78 -9.63 -0.13
C GLU A 141 5.49 -9.29 1.19
N CYS A 142 4.75 -8.82 2.18
CA CYS A 142 5.27 -8.57 3.53
C CYS A 142 5.72 -9.89 4.18
N GLY A 143 6.96 -9.93 4.69
CA GLY A 143 7.55 -11.12 5.28
C GLY A 143 6.86 -11.63 6.55
N ARG A 144 6.12 -10.77 7.26
CA ARG A 144 5.42 -11.13 8.51
C ARG A 144 3.99 -11.63 8.29
N CYS A 145 3.21 -10.93 7.45
CA CYS A 145 1.77 -11.18 7.28
C CYS A 145 1.35 -11.61 5.87
N LYS A 146 2.29 -11.69 4.92
CA LYS A 146 2.05 -12.03 3.52
C LYS A 146 1.07 -11.09 2.81
N ALA A 147 0.99 -9.83 3.26
CA ALA A 147 0.25 -8.81 2.54
C ALA A 147 0.97 -8.51 1.22
N HIS A 148 0.24 -8.48 0.10
CA HIS A 148 0.75 -7.99 -1.17
C HIS A 148 1.22 -6.53 -1.03
N LEU A 149 2.43 -6.26 -1.52
CA LEU A 149 3.01 -4.92 -1.50
C LEU A 149 3.12 -4.33 -2.90
N GLY A 150 3.54 -5.13 -3.88
CA GLY A 150 3.78 -4.72 -5.25
C GLY A 150 4.71 -5.69 -5.96
N HIS A 151 5.67 -5.17 -6.72
CA HIS A 151 6.61 -5.97 -7.50
C HIS A 151 8.05 -5.46 -7.38
N VAL A 152 9.02 -6.33 -7.67
CA VAL A 152 10.43 -5.96 -7.83
C VAL A 152 10.88 -6.16 -9.28
N PHE A 153 11.71 -5.24 -9.76
CA PHE A 153 12.28 -5.21 -11.10
C PHE A 153 13.80 -5.01 -11.06
N GLU A 154 14.51 -5.37 -12.13
CA GLU A 154 15.98 -5.30 -12.26
C GLU A 154 16.45 -4.01 -12.96
N ASP A 155 15.62 -2.96 -12.95
CA ASP A 155 15.87 -1.66 -13.59
C ASP A 155 16.08 -0.54 -12.54
N GLY A 156 16.60 -0.90 -11.37
CA GLY A 156 16.88 0.04 -10.29
C GLY A 156 18.27 0.68 -10.35
N PRO A 157 18.52 1.67 -9.48
CA PRO A 157 19.83 2.32 -9.39
C PRO A 157 20.86 1.43 -8.66
N PRO A 158 22.16 1.77 -8.75
CA PRO A 158 23.15 1.29 -7.79
C PRO A 158 22.72 1.61 -6.34
N PRO A 159 23.12 0.79 -5.35
CA PRO A 159 24.09 -0.31 -5.46
C PRO A 159 23.50 -1.66 -5.84
N THR A 160 22.17 -1.81 -5.84
CA THR A 160 21.52 -3.13 -5.99
C THR A 160 21.09 -3.43 -7.41
N GLY A 161 20.83 -2.40 -8.23
CA GLY A 161 20.18 -2.58 -9.54
C GLY A 161 18.71 -2.98 -9.43
N LEU A 162 18.13 -3.00 -8.22
CA LEU A 162 16.75 -3.44 -7.98
C LEU A 162 15.83 -2.26 -7.76
N ARG A 163 14.60 -2.36 -8.27
CA ARG A 163 13.52 -1.41 -8.02
C ARG A 163 12.31 -2.14 -7.43
N TYR A 164 12.08 -1.90 -6.15
CA TYR A 164 10.88 -2.31 -5.43
C TYR A 164 9.80 -1.25 -5.68
N CYS A 165 8.85 -1.57 -6.54
CA CYS A 165 7.73 -0.72 -6.93
C CYS A 165 6.51 -1.08 -6.08
N ILE A 166 6.20 -0.24 -5.10
CA ILE A 166 5.30 -0.60 -3.99
C ILE A 166 4.06 0.29 -3.99
N ASN A 167 2.90 -0.32 -3.80
CA ASN A 167 1.65 0.42 -3.58
C ASN A 167 1.76 1.25 -2.29
N GLY A 168 1.52 2.55 -2.37
CA GLY A 168 1.57 3.45 -1.22
C GLY A 168 0.43 3.26 -0.22
N VAL A 169 -0.75 2.84 -0.67
CA VAL A 169 -1.91 2.53 0.20
C VAL A 169 -1.57 1.45 1.24
N VAL A 170 -0.68 0.51 0.92
CA VAL A 170 -0.26 -0.55 1.87
C VAL A 170 0.99 -0.18 2.67
N LEU A 171 1.42 1.08 2.61
CA LEU A 171 2.50 1.62 3.43
C LEU A 171 1.92 2.49 4.55
N ASP A 172 2.49 2.32 5.74
CA ASP A 172 2.43 3.28 6.82
C ASP A 172 3.83 3.90 7.00
N PHE A 173 3.92 5.08 7.61
CA PHE A 173 5.19 5.81 7.70
C PHE A 173 5.39 6.43 9.08
N GLU A 174 6.61 6.33 9.60
CA GLU A 174 7.04 7.04 10.79
C GLU A 174 8.28 7.88 10.54
N LYS A 175 8.15 9.19 10.79
CA LYS A 175 9.25 10.15 10.74
C LYS A 175 10.32 9.81 11.78
N ALA A 176 11.60 9.94 11.43
CA ALA A 176 12.72 9.62 12.31
C ALA A 176 12.64 10.30 13.69
N LYS A 177 12.43 11.64 13.75
CA LYS A 177 12.27 12.36 15.02
C LYS A 177 11.07 11.89 15.86
N ALA A 178 10.00 11.47 15.20
CA ALA A 178 8.83 10.94 15.89
C ALA A 178 9.10 9.53 16.43
N ALA A 179 9.84 8.71 15.68
CA ALA A 179 10.30 7.39 16.13
C ALA A 179 11.20 7.50 17.37
N GLU A 180 12.17 8.42 17.36
CA GLU A 180 13.07 8.66 18.50
C GLU A 180 12.30 9.06 19.76
N LYS A 181 11.39 10.03 19.64
CA LYS A 181 10.56 10.47 20.77
C LYS A 181 9.74 9.32 21.37
N LYS A 182 9.05 8.54 20.54
CA LYS A 182 8.24 7.40 21.01
C LYS A 182 9.08 6.29 21.62
N TYR A 183 10.26 6.01 21.07
CA TYR A 183 11.18 5.05 21.66
C TYR A 183 11.56 5.46 23.08
N ASN A 184 11.92 6.72 23.27
CA ASN A 184 12.27 7.25 24.59
C ASN A 184 11.09 7.14 25.56
N GLU A 185 9.89 7.60 25.18
CA GLU A 185 8.68 7.55 26.00
C GLU A 185 8.26 6.11 26.38
N GLY A 186 8.29 5.16 25.42
CA GLY A 186 7.99 3.75 25.69
C GLY A 186 9.04 3.05 26.55
N SER A 187 10.32 3.44 26.40
CA SER A 187 11.40 2.94 27.25
C SER A 187 11.29 3.43 28.69
N GLU A 188 10.74 4.62 28.91
CA GLU A 188 10.49 5.17 30.25
C GLU A 188 9.29 4.47 30.91
N GLN A 189 8.17 4.31 30.19
CA GLN A 189 6.99 3.59 30.71
C GLN A 189 7.29 2.13 31.08
N SER A 190 8.11 1.43 30.27
CA SER A 190 8.50 0.04 30.57
C SER A 190 9.48 -0.09 31.74
N LYS A 191 10.26 0.97 32.05
CA LYS A 191 11.11 1.01 33.24
C LYS A 191 10.29 1.33 34.49
N GLU A 192 9.30 2.19 34.39
CA GLU A 192 8.42 2.56 35.52
C GLU A 192 7.49 1.41 35.92
N ALA A 193 6.95 0.67 34.95
CA ALA A 193 6.17 -0.54 35.19
C ALA A 193 6.95 -1.64 35.93
N LYS A 194 8.29 -1.71 35.74
CA LYS A 194 9.17 -2.69 36.40
C LYS A 194 9.68 -2.24 37.78
N LYS A 195 9.40 -1.01 38.19
CA LYS A 195 9.82 -0.45 39.49
C LYS A 195 8.71 -0.52 40.55
N GLY A 196 7.49 -0.90 40.14
CA GLY A 196 6.32 -1.06 41.00
C GLY A 196 5.94 -2.51 41.32
N GLU A 197 6.73 -3.49 40.85
CA GLU A 197 6.73 -4.89 41.32
C GLU A 197 7.84 -5.10 42.36
#